data_AF-R8ARH2-F1
#
_entry.id   AF-R8ARH2-F1
#
_cell.length_a   1.000
_cell.length_b   1.000
_cell.length_c   1.000
_cell.angle_alpha   90.00
_cell.angle_beta   90.00
_cell.angle_gamma   90.00
#
_symmetry.space_group_name_H-M   'P 1'
#
loop_
_entity.id
_entity.type
_entity.pdbx_description
1 polymer ?
#
loop_
_entity_poly.entity_id
_entity_poly.type
_entity_poly.pdbx_seq_one_letter_code
_entity_poly.pdbx_strand_id
1 'polypeptide(L)' 'MIAWFTHNPMSSEEAVQLLAEYQRRGLKAMKSLSDDKTLWVVSVAAPKRQKLQPTPQSMINRLWR' A
#
# COMPACT_ATOMS: atom_id res chain seq x y z
N MET A 1 7.58 8.84 8.94
CA MET A 1 8.27 8.10 7.86
C MET A 1 7.22 7.47 6.95
N ILE A 2 7.12 7.95 5.72
CA ILE A 2 6.21 7.43 4.68
C ILE A 2 6.77 6.07 4.23
N ALA A 3 5.92 5.04 4.16
CA ALA A 3 6.30 3.73 3.66
C ALA A 3 5.82 3.62 2.20
N TRP A 4 6.71 3.16 1.32
CA TRP A 4 6.35 2.86 -0.06
C TRP A 4 5.98 1.39 -0.16
N PHE A 5 4.81 1.11 -0.72
CA PHE A 5 4.38 -0.24 -1.05
C PHE A 5 4.56 -0.44 -2.55
N THR A 6 5.26 -1.50 -2.95
CA THR A 6 5.55 -1.81 -4.34
C THR A 6 4.79 -3.07 -4.74
N HIS A 7 4.03 -2.96 -5.83
CA HIS A 7 3.34 -4.10 -6.41
C HIS A 7 4.27 -4.95 -7.27
N ASN A 8 3.89 -6.21 -7.49
CA ASN A 8 4.56 -7.07 -8.45
C ASN A 8 4.52 -6.45 -9.87
N PRO A 9 5.51 -6.78 -10.73
CA PRO A 9 5.52 -6.34 -12.11
C PRO A 9 4.21 -6.75 -12.82
N MET A 10 3.52 -5.78 -13.41
CA MET A 10 2.22 -5.98 -14.07
C MET A 10 2.20 -5.37 -15.47
N SER A 11 1.14 -5.64 -16.22
CA SER A 11 0.98 -5.08 -17.57
C SER A 11 0.79 -3.57 -17.55
N SER A 12 0.97 -2.92 -18.71
CA SER A 12 0.80 -1.47 -18.82
C SER A 12 -0.63 -1.03 -18.53
N GLU A 13 -1.63 -1.78 -18.96
CA GLU A 13 -3.05 -1.44 -18.74
C GLU A 13 -3.42 -1.54 -17.26
N GLU A 14 -3.01 -2.63 -16.59
CA GLU A 14 -3.23 -2.81 -15.16
C GLU A 14 -2.55 -1.68 -14.36
N ALA A 15 -1.31 -1.33 -14.70
CA ALA A 15 -0.59 -0.25 -14.02
C ALA A 15 -1.29 1.11 -14.15
N VAL A 16 -1.88 1.40 -15.31
CA VAL A 16 -2.63 2.65 -15.55
C VAL A 16 -3.94 2.66 -14.77
N GLN A 17 -4.68 1.56 -14.76
CA GLN A 17 -5.92 1.44 -13.97
C GLN A 17 -5.63 1.62 -12.47
N LEU A 18 -4.58 0.97 -11.98
CA LEU A 18 -4.19 1.05 -10.58
C LEU A 18 -3.74 2.46 -10.17
N LEU A 19 -3.00 3.15 -11.04
CA LEU A 19 -2.62 4.56 -10.84
C LEU A 19 -3.86 5.46 -10.74
N ALA A 20 -4.81 5.32 -11.67
CA ALA A 20 -6.04 6.11 -11.68
C ALA A 20 -6.86 5.88 -10.41
N GLU A 21 -6.95 4.63 -9.95
CA GLU A 21 -7.63 4.31 -8.71
C GLU A 21 -6.94 4.92 -7.49
N TYR A 22 -5.61 4.85 -7.40
CA TYR A 22 -4.87 5.46 -6.30
C TYR A 22 -4.97 6.99 -6.31
N GLN A 23 -4.94 7.61 -7.49
CA GLN A 23 -5.14 9.04 -7.63
C GLN A 23 -6.55 9.47 -7.19
N ARG A 24 -7.59 8.69 -7.55
CA ARG A 24 -8.96 8.89 -7.08
C ARG A 24 -9.09 8.78 -5.56
N ARG A 25 -8.28 7.90 -4.93
CA ARG A 25 -8.19 7.76 -3.47
C ARG A 25 -7.32 8.83 -2.80
N GLY A 26 -6.72 9.76 -3.57
CA GLY A 26 -5.84 10.81 -3.06
C GLY A 26 -4.47 10.31 -2.57
N LEU A 27 -4.08 9.10 -2.97
CA LEU A 27 -2.80 8.49 -2.61
C LEU A 27 -1.74 8.83 -3.67
N LYS A 28 -0.52 9.14 -3.22
CA LYS A 28 0.59 9.42 -4.13
C LYS A 28 1.15 8.09 -4.66
N ALA A 29 0.94 7.79 -5.92
CA ALA A 29 1.49 6.62 -6.60
C ALA A 29 2.46 7.03 -7.72
N MET A 30 3.45 6.20 -7.98
CA MET A 30 4.40 6.33 -9.10
C MET A 30 4.47 5.02 -9.87
N LYS A 31 4.78 5.12 -11.16
CA LYS A 31 5.04 3.97 -12.03
C LYS A 31 6.49 4.02 -12.51
N SER A 32 7.16 2.87 -12.45
CA SER A 32 8.54 2.67 -12.88
C SER A 32 8.61 1.46 -13.81
N LEU A 33 9.58 1.45 -14.73
CA LEU A 33 9.76 0.34 -15.65
C LEU A 33 10.52 -0.80 -14.94
N SER A 34 10.07 -2.05 -15.12
CA SER A 34 10.77 -3.23 -14.62
C SER A 34 12.03 -3.52 -15.44
N ASP A 35 12.94 -4.32 -14.89
CA ASP A 35 14.18 -4.76 -15.55
C ASP A 35 13.89 -5.55 -16.84
N ASP A 36 12.77 -6.28 -16.87
CA ASP A 36 12.29 -7.04 -18.04
C ASP A 36 11.77 -6.16 -19.19
N LYS A 37 11.77 -4.83 -19.04
CA LYS A 37 11.36 -3.78 -20.01
C LYS A 37 9.94 -3.89 -20.58
N THR A 38 9.23 -4.95 -20.29
CA THR A 38 7.88 -5.28 -20.74
C THR A 38 6.85 -5.04 -19.65
N LEU A 39 7.26 -5.15 -18.39
CA LEU A 39 6.41 -5.01 -17.23
C LEU A 39 6.64 -3.68 -16.50
N TRP A 40 5.59 -3.22 -15.82
CA TRP A 40 5.57 -1.99 -15.05
C TRP A 40 5.42 -2.30 -13.57
N VAL A 41 6.18 -1.57 -12.76
CA VAL A 41 6.16 -1.65 -11.31
C VAL A 41 5.52 -0.37 -10.76
N VAL A 42 4.42 -0.53 -10.02
CA VAL A 42 3.71 0.58 -9.38
C VAL A 42 4.07 0.63 -7.90
N SER A 43 4.57 1.78 -7.46
CA SER A 43 4.87 2.06 -6.05
C SER A 43 3.93 3.14 -5.51
N VAL A 44 3.26 2.86 -4.40
CA VAL A 44 2.33 3.78 -3.75
C VAL A 44 2.85 4.22 -2.39
N ALA A 45 2.78 5.51 -2.11
CA ALA A 45 3.02 6.07 -0.78
C ALA A 45 1.85 5.70 0.11
N ALA A 46 2.02 4.64 0.89
CA ALA A 46 1.04 4.22 1.86
C ALA A 46 1.21 5.10 3.12
N PRO A 47 0.18 5.85 3.55
CA PRO A 47 0.20 6.46 4.87
C PRO A 47 0.32 5.32 5.89
N LYS A 48 1.30 5.41 6.79
CA LYS A 48 1.39 4.44 7.90
C LYS A 48 0.07 4.50 8.64
N ARG A 49 -0.64 3.38 8.69
CA ARG A 49 -1.77 3.22 9.61
C ARG A 49 -1.21 3.48 10.99
N GLN A 50 -1.75 4.49 11.70
CA GLN A 50 -1.38 4.70 13.09
C GLN A 50 -1.74 3.41 13.82
N LYS A 51 -0.74 2.74 14.38
CA LYS A 51 -1.02 1.63 15.29
C LYS A 51 -1.81 2.25 16.43
N LEU A 52 -3.05 1.78 16.62
CA LEU A 52 -3.80 2.10 17.81
C LEU A 52 -2.96 1.64 19.01
N GLN A 53 -3.03 2.41 20.10
CA GLN A 53 -2.38 1.97 21.34
C GLN A 53 -2.95 0.60 21.72
N PRO A 54 -2.11 -0.32 22.21
CA PRO A 54 -2.60 -1.62 22.67
C PRO A 54 -3.73 -1.42 23.66
N THR A 55 -4.78 -2.24 23.55
CA THR A 55 -5.86 -2.23 24.52
C THR A 55 -5.28 -2.50 25.92
N PRO A 56 -5.56 -1.64 26.93
CA PRO A 56 -5.08 -1.86 28.28
C PRO A 56 -5.47 -3.23 28.81
N GLN A 57 -4.59 -3.87 29.59
CA GLN A 57 -4.84 -5.22 30.14
C GLN A 57 -6.13 -5.30 30.97
N SER A 58 -6.52 -4.20 31.63
CA SER A 58 -7.77 -4.10 32.41
C SER A 58 -9.03 -4.21 31.55
N MET A 59 -8.94 -3.93 30.24
CA MET A 59 -10.05 -3.98 29.29
C MET A 59 -10.10 -5.27 28.48
N ILE A 60 -9.11 -6.17 28.66
CA ILE A 60 -9.07 -7.46 27.98
C ILE A 60 -9.82 -8.48 28.84
N ASN A 61 -10.79 -9.17 28.24
CA ASN A 61 -11.51 -10.26 28.90
C ASN A 61 -10.52 -11.38 29.27
N ARG A 62 -10.54 -11.82 30.53
CA ARG A 62 -9.69 -12.91 31.03
C ARG A 62 -9.88 -14.24 30.28
N LEU A 63 -11.05 -14.46 29.67
CA LEU A 63 -11.32 -15.64 28.84
C LEU A 63 -10.66 -15.61 27.45
N TRP A 64 -10.22 -14.43 26.99
CA TRP A 64 -9.52 -14.25 25.72
C TRP A 64 -8.01 -14.15 25.88
N ARG A 65 -7.51 -14.32 27.11
CA ARG A 65 -6.08 -14.37 27.39
C ARG A 65 -5.52 -15.73 27.06
#